data_AF-A0ABC9DMB9-F1
#
_entry.id   AF-A0ABC9DMB9-F1
#
_cell.length_a   1.000
_cell.length_b   1.000
_cell.length_c   1.000
_cell.angle_alpha   90.00
_cell.angle_beta   90.00
_cell.angle_gamma   90.00
#
_symmetry.space_group_name_H-M   'P 1'
#
loop_
_entity.id
_entity.type
_entity.pdbx_description
1 polymer ?
#
loop_
_entity_poly.entity_id
_entity_poly.type
_entity_poly.pdbx_seq_one_letter_code
_entity_poly.pdbx_strand_id
1 'polypeptide(L)'
;MIQIFSVRLGKTPRSGPIQLYGYMAARDDMDGLLKYVFNCNRDNPVIMQQDSIIKMTGPKRGIIMLSDVLIEFDMRIKTGEKEEDDDILIDSLMHLDPRISTRPFTIRFDSNCGAVDMCLALVEGAVEAIIEVFISESQSVFNLSLSSLITIREVGKEFQLFHGMVGELGMKCFVVAVPIDNMLHLKFKIGEKGSVSHVLHSCSFNAKLHGSRPVNRLSLRWLAYR
;
A
#
# COMPACT_ATOMS: atom_id res chain seq x y z
N MET A 1 -5.03 3.25 14.48
CA MET A 1 -3.96 2.81 13.55
C MET A 1 -3.98 3.71 12.33
N ILE A 2 -2.83 4.00 11.73
CA ILE A 2 -2.76 4.70 10.45
C ILE A 2 -3.02 3.71 9.31
N GLN A 3 -3.93 4.05 8.39
CA GLN A 3 -4.06 3.36 7.11
C GLN A 3 -3.56 4.27 6.00
N ILE A 4 -2.53 3.82 5.27
CA ILE A 4 -2.09 4.45 4.02
C ILE A 4 -2.83 3.76 2.89
N PHE A 5 -3.69 4.51 2.19
CA PHE A 5 -4.50 3.99 1.09
C PHE A 5 -3.74 3.94 -0.23
N SER A 6 -2.91 4.95 -0.49
CA SER A 6 -2.12 5.02 -1.71
C SER A 6 -0.97 5.99 -1.55
N VAL A 7 0.12 5.71 -2.24
CA VAL A 7 1.18 6.67 -2.57
C VAL A 7 1.18 6.78 -4.09
N ARG A 8 1.08 8.00 -4.63
CA ARG A 8 0.99 8.25 -6.07
C ARG A 8 2.12 9.16 -6.51
N LEU A 9 2.74 8.82 -7.62
CA LEU A 9 3.59 9.74 -8.33
C LEU A 9 2.69 10.70 -9.10
N GLY A 10 2.79 11.99 -8.81
CA GLY A 10 2.12 13.04 -9.59
C GLY A 10 2.87 13.35 -10.89
N LYS A 11 2.50 14.45 -11.53
CA LYS A 11 3.17 14.94 -12.73
C LYS A 11 4.65 15.20 -12.48
N THR A 12 5.48 14.73 -13.40
CA THR A 12 6.92 15.01 -13.43
C THR A 12 7.24 15.83 -14.68
N PRO A 13 8.24 16.73 -14.67
CA PRO A 13 8.63 17.50 -15.85
C PRO A 13 9.26 16.66 -16.96
N ARG A 14 9.65 15.40 -16.66
CA ARG A 14 10.25 14.47 -17.61
C ARG A 14 9.19 13.92 -18.58
N SER A 15 9.58 13.44 -19.74
CA SER A 15 8.70 12.70 -20.64
C SER A 15 8.97 11.20 -20.55
N GLY A 16 7.90 10.39 -20.46
CA GLY A 16 7.99 8.93 -20.44
C GLY A 16 8.10 8.29 -19.05
N PRO A 17 8.40 6.98 -19.00
CA PRO A 17 8.51 6.23 -17.76
C PRO A 17 9.71 6.68 -16.92
N ILE A 18 9.54 6.68 -15.60
CA ILE A 18 10.61 6.96 -14.63
C ILE A 18 11.08 5.66 -13.95
N GLN A 19 12.33 5.67 -13.48
CA GLN A 19 12.90 4.58 -12.68
C GLN A 19 12.97 5.04 -11.21
N LEU A 20 11.99 4.62 -10.40
CA LEU A 20 11.86 5.04 -9.00
C LEU A 20 12.53 4.02 -8.08
N TYR A 21 13.33 4.50 -7.13
CA TYR A 21 13.89 3.68 -6.05
C TYR A 21 13.90 4.44 -4.72
N GLY A 22 14.34 3.77 -3.66
CA GLY A 22 14.38 4.29 -2.30
C GLY A 22 13.33 3.66 -1.41
N TYR A 23 12.96 4.33 -0.33
CA TYR A 23 12.00 3.82 0.64
C TYR A 23 11.08 4.90 1.21
N MET A 24 9.94 4.42 1.71
CA MET A 24 9.04 5.14 2.59
C MET A 24 8.70 4.21 3.76
N ALA A 25 8.89 4.67 4.99
CA ALA A 25 8.66 3.86 6.18
C ALA A 25 8.02 4.64 7.32
N ALA A 26 7.21 3.97 8.12
CA ALA A 26 6.65 4.54 9.33
C ALA A 26 7.39 4.02 10.58
N ARG A 27 7.55 4.88 11.58
CA ARG A 27 7.97 4.53 12.94
C ARG A 27 6.80 4.80 13.88
N ASP A 28 6.37 3.75 14.57
CA ASP A 28 5.30 3.84 15.56
C ASP A 28 5.81 3.57 16.98
N ASP A 29 4.94 3.83 17.95
CA ASP A 29 5.23 3.80 19.38
C ASP A 29 5.48 2.40 19.95
N MET A 30 5.28 1.35 19.16
CA MET A 30 5.37 -0.01 19.67
C MET A 30 6.82 -0.48 19.83
N ASP A 31 7.66 -0.20 18.85
CA ASP A 31 9.06 -0.67 18.82
C ASP A 31 10.05 0.34 18.21
N GLY A 32 9.57 1.46 17.66
CA GLY A 32 10.40 2.46 17.00
C GLY A 32 11.09 2.00 15.70
N LEU A 33 10.84 0.75 15.26
CA LEU A 33 11.45 0.16 14.07
C LEU A 33 10.77 0.64 12.79
N LEU A 34 11.55 0.66 11.70
CA LEU A 34 11.08 1.01 10.37
C LEU A 34 10.06 -0.01 9.84
N LYS A 35 8.87 0.48 9.54
CA LYS A 35 7.82 -0.28 8.85
C LYS A 35 7.75 0.21 7.43
N TYR A 36 8.49 -0.47 6.56
CA TYR A 36 8.53 -0.15 5.15
C TYR A 36 7.15 -0.27 4.51
N VAL A 37 6.65 0.85 4.01
CA VAL A 37 5.45 0.94 3.17
C VAL A 37 5.85 0.72 1.71
N PHE A 38 7.00 1.29 1.33
CA PHE A 38 7.69 1.10 0.06
C PHE A 38 9.18 0.91 0.34
N ASN A 39 9.84 0.00 -0.38
CA ASN A 39 11.28 -0.20 -0.32
C ASN A 39 11.76 -0.86 -1.61
N CYS A 40 12.65 -0.18 -2.33
CA CYS A 40 13.19 -0.61 -3.61
C CYS A 40 14.65 -0.14 -3.73
N ASN A 41 15.54 -1.04 -4.16
CA ASN A 41 16.94 -0.72 -4.35
C ASN A 41 17.18 0.01 -5.68
N ARG A 42 18.29 0.74 -5.77
CA ARG A 42 18.70 1.44 -6.99
C ARG A 42 19.03 0.50 -8.15
N ASP A 43 19.48 -0.72 -7.85
CA ASP A 43 19.88 -1.71 -8.85
C ASP A 43 18.69 -2.34 -9.58
N ASN A 44 17.54 -2.44 -8.92
CA ASN A 44 16.30 -2.95 -9.48
C ASN A 44 15.14 -1.96 -9.24
N PRO A 45 15.20 -0.76 -9.85
CA PRO A 45 14.22 0.30 -9.64
C PRO A 45 12.86 -0.08 -10.24
N VAL A 46 11.79 0.48 -9.71
CA VAL A 46 10.45 0.30 -10.27
C VAL A 46 10.28 1.23 -11.47
N ILE A 47 9.99 0.66 -12.64
CA ILE A 47 9.64 1.43 -13.83
C ILE A 47 8.16 1.80 -13.75
N MET A 48 7.86 3.11 -13.78
CA MET A 48 6.51 3.60 -13.60
C MET A 48 6.18 4.78 -14.53
N GLN A 49 4.91 4.90 -14.90
CA GLN A 49 4.39 6.06 -15.63
C GLN A 49 4.03 7.19 -14.67
N GLN A 50 3.89 8.40 -15.20
CA GLN A 50 3.33 9.52 -14.45
C GLN A 50 1.88 9.26 -14.01
N ASP A 51 1.46 9.93 -12.95
CA ASP A 51 0.10 9.85 -12.38
C ASP A 51 -0.32 8.43 -11.93
N SER A 52 0.65 7.54 -11.73
CA SER A 52 0.44 6.14 -11.36
C SER A 52 0.63 5.89 -9.85
N ILE A 53 0.02 4.81 -9.36
CA ILE A 53 0.10 4.39 -7.96
C ILE A 53 1.41 3.62 -7.75
N ILE A 54 2.19 4.04 -6.76
CA ILE A 54 3.40 3.34 -6.32
C ILE A 54 2.99 2.04 -5.66
N LYS A 55 3.55 0.94 -6.14
CA LYS A 55 3.30 -0.39 -5.60
C LYS A 55 3.90 -0.47 -4.20
N MET A 56 3.04 -0.33 -3.21
CA MET A 56 3.41 -0.48 -1.80
C MET A 56 3.68 -1.95 -1.52
N THR A 57 4.82 -2.25 -0.90
CA THR A 57 5.10 -3.58 -0.34
C THR A 57 4.38 -3.79 0.99
N GLY A 58 3.85 -2.71 1.56
CA GLY A 58 3.02 -2.71 2.77
C GLY A 58 3.85 -3.00 4.02
N PRO A 59 3.51 -2.38 5.16
CA PRO A 59 4.16 -2.76 6.40
C PRO A 59 3.73 -4.18 6.79
N LYS A 60 4.65 -4.96 7.38
CA LYS A 60 4.38 -6.35 7.83
C LYS A 60 3.36 -6.44 8.97
N ARG A 61 3.00 -5.30 9.57
CA ARG A 61 2.01 -5.12 10.63
C ARG A 61 1.39 -3.73 10.53
N GLY A 62 0.26 -3.51 11.21
CA GLY A 62 -0.40 -2.23 11.28
C GLY A 62 0.50 -1.16 11.91
N ILE A 63 0.37 0.07 11.42
CA ILE A 63 1.03 1.25 11.99
C ILE A 63 0.17 1.73 13.15
N ILE A 64 0.60 1.45 14.36
CA ILE A 64 -0.11 1.84 15.57
C ILE A 64 0.15 3.33 15.82
N MET A 65 -0.83 4.03 16.38
CA MET A 65 -0.70 5.44 16.71
C MET A 65 -1.32 5.63 18.08
N LEU A 66 -0.49 5.60 19.11
CA LEU A 66 -0.86 5.97 20.48
C LEU A 66 -0.36 7.39 20.79
N SER A 67 0.77 7.76 20.20
CA SER A 67 1.35 9.09 20.11
C SER A 67 1.80 9.37 18.66
N ASP A 68 2.71 10.32 18.48
CA ASP A 68 3.15 10.78 17.17
C ASP A 68 3.82 9.66 16.36
N VAL A 69 3.39 9.47 15.13
CA VAL A 69 4.01 8.55 14.18
C VAL A 69 4.94 9.34 13.26
N LEU A 70 6.18 8.86 13.09
CA LEU A 70 7.10 9.44 12.11
C LEU A 70 6.96 8.70 10.78
N ILE A 71 6.89 9.45 9.68
CA ILE A 71 7.01 8.90 8.33
C ILE A 71 8.29 9.43 7.70
N GLU A 72 9.18 8.53 7.36
CA GLU A 72 10.51 8.79 6.80
C GLU A 72 10.48 8.44 5.31
N PHE A 73 10.99 9.35 4.49
CA PHE A 73 11.03 9.25 3.03
C PHE A 73 12.46 9.47 2.55
N ASP A 74 12.95 8.56 1.73
CA ASP A 74 14.13 8.76 0.88
C ASP A 74 13.82 8.08 -0.46
N MET A 75 13.25 8.83 -1.40
CA MET A 75 12.83 8.32 -2.70
C MET A 75 13.46 9.17 -3.81
N ARG A 76 13.97 8.48 -4.83
CA ARG A 76 14.78 9.09 -5.89
C ARG A 76 14.43 8.52 -7.24
N ILE A 77 14.67 9.32 -8.28
CA ILE A 77 14.52 8.92 -9.68
C ILE A 77 15.91 8.65 -10.23
N LYS A 78 16.15 7.42 -10.68
CA LYS A 78 17.40 7.02 -11.31
C LYS A 78 17.53 7.70 -12.67
N THR A 79 18.59 8.49 -12.84
CA THR A 79 18.87 9.28 -14.05
C THR A 79 20.25 8.97 -14.62
N GLY A 80 21.21 8.59 -13.78
CA GLY A 80 22.60 8.37 -14.16
C GLY A 80 23.14 6.98 -13.76
N GLU A 81 24.45 6.81 -13.94
CA GLU A 81 25.14 5.59 -13.51
C GLU A 81 25.33 5.54 -12.00
N LYS A 82 25.50 6.70 -11.36
CA LYS A 82 25.75 6.81 -9.92
C LYS A 82 24.59 7.47 -9.18
N GLU A 83 24.50 7.16 -7.89
CA GLU A 83 23.47 7.72 -6.99
C GLU A 83 23.57 9.24 -6.83
N GLU A 84 24.77 9.80 -6.94
CA GLU A 84 25.02 11.26 -6.88
C GLU A 84 24.42 12.04 -8.06
N ASP A 85 24.15 11.37 -9.18
CA ASP A 85 23.55 11.96 -10.38
C ASP A 85 22.00 11.92 -10.33
N ASP A 86 21.43 11.17 -9.39
CA ASP A 86 20.01 10.88 -9.35
C ASP A 86 19.19 12.03 -8.76
N ASP A 87 17.98 12.19 -9.30
CA ASP A 87 17.06 13.23 -8.86
C ASP A 87 16.40 12.83 -7.53
N ILE A 88 16.47 13.72 -6.53
CA ILE A 88 15.75 13.56 -5.27
C ILE A 88 14.28 13.90 -5.49
N LEU A 89 13.39 12.90 -5.37
CA LEU A 89 11.95 13.10 -5.48
C LEU A 89 11.37 13.53 -4.13
N ILE A 90 11.78 12.87 -3.05
CA ILE A 90 11.43 13.24 -1.68
C ILE A 90 12.50 12.69 -0.73
N ASP A 91 13.11 13.57 0.04
CA ASP A 91 13.99 13.23 1.15
C ASP A 91 13.53 14.05 2.36
N SER A 92 12.72 13.44 3.22
CA SER A 92 12.04 14.16 4.29
C SER A 92 11.57 13.27 5.42
N LEU A 93 11.33 13.90 6.57
CA LEU A 93 10.71 13.31 7.74
C LEU A 93 9.43 14.08 8.06
N MET A 94 8.31 13.37 8.15
CA MET A 94 7.02 13.94 8.50
C MET A 94 6.55 13.41 9.86
N HIS A 95 6.09 14.33 10.72
CA HIS A 95 5.42 13.99 11.96
C HIS A 95 3.90 13.93 11.74
N LEU A 96 3.28 12.80 12.09
CA LEU A 96 1.83 12.66 12.18
C LEU A 96 1.43 12.72 13.64
N ASP A 97 0.67 13.76 14.01
CA ASP A 97 0.10 13.88 15.35
C ASP A 97 -1.29 13.21 15.42
N PRO A 98 -1.72 12.70 16.60
CA PRO A 98 -2.98 11.98 16.73
C PRO A 98 -4.25 12.78 16.39
N ARG A 99 -4.16 14.09 16.10
CA ARG A 99 -5.30 14.92 15.69
C ARG A 99 -5.51 14.94 14.18
N ILE A 100 -4.74 14.18 13.40
CA ILE A 100 -4.97 14.05 11.96
C ILE A 100 -6.39 13.54 11.65
N SER A 101 -6.84 13.79 10.42
CA SER A 101 -8.20 13.43 10.02
C SER A 101 -8.46 11.93 10.09
N THR A 102 -9.61 11.59 10.68
CA THR A 102 -10.19 10.25 10.70
C THR A 102 -10.98 9.95 9.43
N ARG A 103 -11.11 10.92 8.52
CA ARG A 103 -11.58 10.72 7.14
C ARG A 103 -10.38 10.68 6.19
N PRO A 104 -10.43 9.87 5.10
CA PRO A 104 -9.36 9.83 4.10
C PRO A 104 -9.03 11.23 3.57
N PHE A 105 -7.75 11.58 3.61
CA PHE A 105 -7.22 12.84 3.10
C PHE A 105 -5.91 12.59 2.37
N THR A 106 -5.46 13.56 1.58
CA THR A 106 -4.23 13.47 0.80
C THR A 106 -3.26 14.56 1.24
N ILE A 107 -2.02 14.15 1.50
CA ILE A 107 -0.88 15.05 1.70
C ILE A 107 -0.06 15.01 0.41
N ARG A 108 0.32 16.19 -0.07
CA ARG A 108 1.13 16.36 -1.29
C ARG A 108 2.51 16.86 -0.93
N PHE A 109 3.52 16.23 -1.50
CA PHE A 109 4.92 16.63 -1.42
C PHE A 109 5.39 17.02 -2.80
N ASP A 110 5.59 18.32 -3.03
CA ASP A 110 6.10 18.83 -4.29
C ASP A 110 7.63 18.93 -4.27
N SER A 111 8.26 18.55 -5.38
CA SER A 111 9.69 18.70 -5.63
C SER A 111 9.91 19.23 -7.05
N ASN A 112 11.15 19.63 -7.36
CA ASN A 112 11.51 20.06 -8.71
C ASN A 112 11.41 18.93 -9.75
N CYS A 113 11.47 17.66 -9.30
CA CYS A 113 11.52 16.48 -10.16
C CYS A 113 10.16 15.77 -10.27
N GLY A 114 9.16 16.24 -9.55
CA GLY A 114 7.80 15.68 -9.52
C GLY A 114 7.11 15.88 -8.19
N ALA A 115 5.95 15.28 -8.02
CA ALA A 115 5.23 15.32 -6.75
C ALA A 115 4.87 13.91 -6.28
N VAL A 116 4.71 13.76 -4.98
CA VAL A 116 4.21 12.54 -4.34
C VAL A 116 2.93 12.87 -3.58
N ASP A 117 1.84 12.21 -3.92
CA ASP A 117 0.56 12.32 -3.21
C ASP A 117 0.37 11.08 -2.33
N MET A 118 0.31 11.26 -1.01
CA MET A 118 0.04 10.21 -0.04
C MET A 118 -1.37 10.36 0.51
N CYS A 119 -2.22 9.36 0.29
CA CYS A 119 -3.57 9.31 0.84
C CYS A 119 -3.62 8.39 2.06
N LEU A 120 -4.08 8.91 3.20
CA LEU A 120 -4.18 8.17 4.46
C LEU A 120 -5.37 8.62 5.31
N ALA A 121 -5.61 7.90 6.41
CA ALA A 121 -6.48 8.30 7.51
C ALA A 121 -6.03 7.69 8.83
N LEU A 122 -6.42 8.32 9.94
CA LEU A 122 -6.46 7.67 11.24
C LEU A 122 -7.71 6.79 11.35
N VAL A 123 -7.50 5.48 11.50
CA VAL A 123 -8.56 4.50 11.77
C VAL A 123 -8.65 4.30 13.28
N GLU A 124 -9.63 4.95 13.90
CA GLU A 124 -9.96 4.80 15.32
C GLU A 124 -10.54 3.41 15.61
N GLY A 125 -10.22 2.85 16.78
CA GLY A 125 -10.72 1.53 17.18
C GLY A 125 -10.40 0.41 16.18
N ALA A 126 -9.27 0.51 15.47
CA ALA A 126 -8.96 -0.41 14.38
C ALA A 126 -8.49 -1.79 14.85
N VAL A 127 -8.84 -2.81 14.07
CA VAL A 127 -8.21 -4.13 14.06
C VAL A 127 -7.24 -4.25 12.86
N GLU A 128 -6.17 -5.02 13.04
CA GLU A 128 -5.22 -5.38 11.98
C GLU A 128 -5.78 -6.55 11.16
N ALA A 129 -6.21 -6.29 9.93
CA ALA A 129 -6.55 -7.34 8.97
C ALA A 129 -5.33 -7.73 8.14
N ILE A 130 -4.93 -8.99 8.24
CA ILE A 130 -3.88 -9.63 7.44
C ILE A 130 -4.53 -10.42 6.32
N ILE A 131 -4.29 -9.98 5.09
CA ILE A 131 -4.84 -10.59 3.87
C ILE A 131 -3.72 -11.41 3.23
N GLU A 132 -3.85 -12.72 3.25
CA GLU A 132 -2.94 -13.68 2.63
C GLU A 132 -3.55 -14.22 1.34
N VAL A 133 -2.93 -13.89 0.22
CA VAL A 133 -3.31 -14.36 -1.12
C VAL A 133 -2.35 -15.46 -1.51
N PHE A 134 -2.85 -16.69 -1.59
CA PHE A 134 -2.09 -17.85 -2.04
C PHE A 134 -2.33 -18.05 -3.53
N ILE A 135 -1.26 -17.95 -4.32
CA ILE A 135 -1.28 -18.29 -5.73
C ILE A 135 -0.79 -19.73 -5.85
N SER A 136 -1.74 -20.65 -5.97
CA SER A 136 -1.51 -22.06 -6.29
C SER A 136 -1.53 -22.28 -7.81
N GLU A 137 -0.74 -23.25 -8.27
CA GLU A 137 -0.65 -23.80 -9.64
C GLU A 137 -1.27 -22.93 -10.74
N SER A 138 -0.53 -21.92 -11.23
CA SER A 138 -0.92 -21.22 -12.45
C SER A 138 -0.29 -21.89 -13.66
N GLN A 139 -1.10 -22.55 -14.51
CA GLN A 139 -0.63 -23.07 -15.80
C GLN A 139 -0.19 -21.97 -16.78
N SER A 140 -0.52 -20.70 -16.48
CA SER A 140 -0.22 -19.54 -17.33
C SER A 140 -0.13 -18.26 -16.52
N VAL A 141 0.67 -17.30 -16.98
CA VAL A 141 0.74 -15.94 -16.41
C VAL A 141 -0.59 -15.21 -16.61
N PHE A 142 -1.17 -14.67 -15.54
CA PHE A 142 -2.42 -13.90 -15.57
C PHE A 142 -2.26 -12.53 -14.89
N ASN A 143 -3.16 -11.59 -15.17
CA ASN A 143 -3.20 -10.30 -14.50
C ASN A 143 -4.11 -10.40 -13.27
N LEU A 144 -3.60 -10.02 -12.10
CA LEU A 144 -4.37 -9.97 -10.86
C LEU A 144 -4.47 -8.52 -10.38
N SER A 145 -5.71 -8.09 -10.12
CA SER A 145 -5.99 -6.85 -9.40
C SER A 145 -6.74 -7.19 -8.11
N LEU A 146 -6.16 -6.85 -6.96
CA LEU A 146 -6.77 -6.94 -5.64
C LEU A 146 -6.97 -5.54 -5.07
N SER A 147 -8.23 -5.15 -4.87
CA SER A 147 -8.58 -3.94 -4.15
C SER A 147 -9.33 -4.26 -2.86
N SER A 148 -9.21 -3.36 -1.90
CA SER A 148 -9.91 -3.38 -0.62
C SER A 148 -10.81 -2.15 -0.53
N LEU A 149 -12.01 -2.33 0.01
CA LEU A 149 -12.94 -1.28 0.33
C LEU A 149 -13.26 -1.37 1.83
N ILE A 150 -12.99 -0.28 2.54
CA ILE A 150 -13.36 -0.11 3.94
C ILE A 150 -14.19 1.16 4.10
N THR A 151 -15.07 1.18 5.08
CA THR A 151 -15.84 2.37 5.44
C THR A 151 -15.28 2.94 6.73
N ILE A 152 -14.91 4.23 6.71
CA ILE A 152 -14.43 4.96 7.90
C ILE A 152 -15.28 6.20 8.06
N ARG A 153 -15.95 6.33 9.21
CA ARG A 153 -16.88 7.45 9.50
C ARG A 153 -17.82 7.76 8.34
N GLU A 154 -18.49 6.71 7.84
CA GLU A 154 -19.46 6.73 6.74
C GLU A 154 -18.87 7.03 5.35
N VAL A 155 -17.55 7.20 5.23
CA VAL A 155 -16.87 7.37 3.96
C VAL A 155 -16.29 6.03 3.50
N GLY A 156 -16.85 5.47 2.43
CA GLY A 156 -16.28 4.31 1.74
C GLY A 156 -15.02 4.70 0.99
N LYS A 157 -13.91 4.00 1.24
CA LYS A 157 -12.63 4.19 0.56
C LYS A 157 -12.18 2.88 -0.06
N GLU A 158 -12.23 2.81 -1.39
CA GLU A 158 -11.59 1.74 -2.16
C GLU A 158 -10.14 2.11 -2.45
N PHE A 159 -9.24 1.13 -2.32
CA PHE A 159 -7.82 1.30 -2.57
C PHE A 159 -7.20 -0.01 -3.08
N GLN A 160 -6.15 0.13 -3.89
CA GLN A 160 -5.48 -1.00 -4.53
C GLN A 160 -4.45 -1.60 -3.57
N LEU A 161 -4.57 -2.89 -3.26
CA LEU A 161 -3.56 -3.64 -2.51
C LEU A 161 -2.49 -4.21 -3.44
N PHE A 162 -2.92 -4.72 -4.60
CA PHE A 162 -2.02 -5.28 -5.60
C PHE A 162 -2.58 -5.14 -7.00
N HIS A 163 -1.74 -4.78 -7.96
CA HIS A 163 -2.05 -4.88 -9.39
C HIS A 163 -0.80 -5.37 -10.13
N GLY A 164 -0.96 -6.36 -11.00
CA GLY A 164 0.11 -6.77 -11.91
C GLY A 164 0.02 -8.22 -12.35
N MET A 165 0.98 -8.58 -13.19
CA MET A 165 1.12 -9.95 -13.68
C MET A 165 1.56 -10.89 -12.56
N VAL A 166 0.95 -12.06 -12.54
CA VAL A 166 1.22 -13.16 -11.63
C VAL A 166 1.49 -14.39 -12.49
N GLY A 167 2.72 -14.91 -12.42
CA GLY A 167 3.14 -16.13 -13.11
C GLY A 167 3.97 -17.07 -12.24
N GLU A 168 4.26 -16.68 -11.01
CA GLU A 168 5.03 -17.47 -10.06
C GLU A 168 4.14 -17.86 -8.87
N LEU A 169 4.36 -19.07 -8.37
CA LEU A 169 3.77 -19.54 -7.13
C LEU A 169 4.26 -18.67 -5.98
N GLY A 170 3.36 -18.33 -5.07
CA GLY A 170 3.77 -17.56 -3.89
C GLY A 170 2.61 -17.05 -3.07
N MET A 171 2.97 -16.56 -1.90
CA MET A 171 2.05 -15.88 -0.98
C MET A 171 2.29 -14.38 -1.05
N LYS A 172 1.21 -13.61 -1.19
CA LYS A 172 1.23 -12.16 -1.00
C LYS A 172 0.50 -11.83 0.28
N CYS A 173 1.09 -10.99 1.12
CA CYS A 173 0.53 -10.59 2.40
C CYS A 173 0.30 -9.08 2.39
N PHE A 174 -0.89 -8.66 2.81
CA PHE A 174 -1.24 -7.24 2.94
C PHE A 174 -1.81 -6.99 4.33
N VAL A 175 -1.53 -5.81 4.87
CA VAL A 175 -2.06 -5.39 6.16
C VAL A 175 -2.95 -4.18 5.98
N VAL A 176 -4.16 -4.26 6.53
CA VAL A 176 -5.18 -3.21 6.47
C VAL A 176 -5.70 -2.93 7.88
N ALA A 177 -5.73 -1.66 8.28
CA ALA A 177 -6.43 -1.23 9.47
C ALA A 177 -7.92 -1.06 9.17
N VAL A 178 -8.78 -1.81 9.87
CA VAL A 178 -10.23 -1.80 9.68
C VAL A 178 -10.88 -1.40 11.00
N PRO A 179 -11.83 -0.43 11.03
CA PRO A 179 -12.56 -0.13 12.26
C PRO A 179 -13.22 -1.39 12.82
N ILE A 180 -13.21 -1.55 14.15
CA ILE A 180 -13.95 -2.64 14.81
C ILE A 180 -15.43 -2.57 14.44
N ASP A 181 -16.06 -3.75 14.31
CA ASP A 181 -17.46 -3.95 13.93
C ASP A 181 -17.85 -3.44 12.54
N ASN A 182 -16.88 -3.01 11.72
CA ASN A 182 -17.07 -2.68 10.31
C ASN A 182 -16.76 -3.87 9.39
N MET A 183 -17.11 -3.71 8.12
CA MET A 183 -16.83 -4.69 7.07
C MET A 183 -15.58 -4.31 6.27
N LEU A 184 -14.71 -5.30 6.07
CA LEU A 184 -13.65 -5.29 5.05
C LEU A 184 -14.18 -5.99 3.81
N HIS A 185 -14.28 -5.27 2.70
CA HIS A 185 -14.67 -5.83 1.41
C HIS A 185 -13.44 -5.99 0.53
N LEU A 186 -13.20 -7.19 -0.01
CA LEU A 186 -12.13 -7.45 -0.96
C LEU A 186 -12.72 -7.73 -2.35
N LYS A 187 -12.09 -7.17 -3.38
CA LYS A 187 -12.44 -7.40 -4.79
C LYS A 187 -11.21 -7.93 -5.52
N PHE A 188 -11.39 -9.07 -6.18
CA PHE A 188 -10.38 -9.73 -7.00
C PHE A 188 -10.83 -9.67 -8.45
N LYS A 189 -10.01 -9.10 -9.32
CA LYS A 189 -10.19 -9.16 -10.78
C LYS A 189 -9.06 -9.99 -11.36
N ILE A 190 -9.41 -11.07 -12.04
CA ILE A 190 -8.48 -11.98 -12.70
C ILE A 190 -8.68 -11.83 -14.20
N GLY A 191 -7.63 -11.44 -14.91
CA GLY A 191 -7.65 -11.25 -16.35
C GLY A 191 -6.63 -12.13 -17.07
N GLU A 192 -7.03 -12.63 -18.24
CA GLU A 192 -6.12 -13.31 -19.15
C GLU A 192 -5.21 -12.34 -19.89
N LYS A 193 -3.98 -12.78 -20.19
CA LYS A 193 -3.10 -12.04 -21.10
C LYS A 193 -3.76 -11.97 -22.48
N GLY A 194 -4.21 -10.79 -22.89
CA GLY A 194 -4.86 -10.55 -24.18
C GLY A 194 -6.38 -10.77 -24.22
N SER A 195 -7.02 -11.07 -23.10
CA SER A 195 -8.49 -11.18 -23.01
C SER A 195 -9.11 -9.91 -22.45
N VAL A 196 -10.27 -9.52 -23.00
CA VAL A 196 -11.11 -8.41 -22.50
C VAL A 196 -11.98 -8.86 -21.31
N SER A 197 -12.12 -10.17 -21.10
CA SER A 197 -12.94 -10.72 -20.03
C SER A 197 -12.15 -10.84 -18.72
N HIS A 198 -12.80 -10.44 -17.62
CA HIS A 198 -12.24 -10.54 -16.27
C HIS A 198 -13.23 -11.25 -15.37
N VAL A 199 -12.74 -12.20 -14.57
CA VAL A 199 -13.56 -12.82 -13.52
C VAL A 199 -13.45 -11.95 -12.26
N LEU A 200 -14.58 -11.43 -11.80
CA LEU A 200 -14.67 -10.63 -10.57
C LEU A 200 -15.14 -11.53 -9.42
N HIS A 201 -14.32 -11.66 -8.38
CA HIS A 201 -14.72 -12.26 -7.11
C HIS A 201 -14.76 -11.18 -6.03
N SER A 202 -15.77 -11.23 -5.17
CA SER A 202 -15.89 -10.32 -4.04
C SER A 202 -16.19 -11.10 -2.77
N CYS A 203 -15.52 -10.76 -1.68
CA CYS A 203 -15.78 -11.34 -0.37
C CYS A 203 -15.74 -10.25 0.70
N SER A 204 -16.44 -10.49 1.81
CA SER A 204 -16.61 -9.50 2.87
C SER A 204 -16.36 -10.17 4.21
N PHE A 205 -15.65 -9.47 5.08
CA PHE A 205 -15.27 -9.98 6.39
C PHE A 205 -15.61 -8.97 7.47
N ASN A 206 -16.16 -9.46 8.58
CA ASN A 206 -16.45 -8.62 9.72
C ASN A 206 -15.18 -8.45 10.56
N ALA A 207 -14.81 -7.20 10.83
CA ALA A 207 -13.68 -6.83 11.66
C ALA A 207 -14.05 -6.95 13.15
N LYS A 208 -14.01 -8.18 13.68
CA LYS A 208 -14.29 -8.46 15.09
C LYS A 208 -13.03 -8.60 15.93
N LEU A 209 -13.18 -8.31 17.22
CA LEU A 209 -12.20 -8.61 18.24
C LEU A 209 -12.09 -10.13 18.43
N HIS A 210 -10.91 -10.70 18.20
CA HIS A 210 -10.62 -12.09 18.55
C HIS A 210 -9.36 -12.16 19.43
N GLY A 211 -9.56 -12.40 20.74
CA GLY A 211 -8.50 -12.61 21.74
C GLY A 211 -8.02 -11.35 22.48
N SER A 212 -7.17 -11.55 23.48
CA SER A 212 -6.68 -10.54 24.44
C SER A 212 -5.27 -10.00 24.12
N ARG A 213 -4.81 -10.10 22.88
CA ARG A 213 -3.50 -9.56 22.45
C ARG A 213 -3.59 -8.06 22.14
N PRO A 214 -2.49 -7.30 22.26
CA PRO A 214 -2.49 -5.85 22.01
C PRO A 214 -2.77 -5.46 20.55
N VAL A 215 -2.77 -6.43 19.62
CA VAL A 215 -3.10 -6.24 18.21
C VAL A 215 -4.15 -7.25 17.80
N ASN A 216 -5.34 -6.75 17.45
CA ASN A 216 -6.47 -7.56 17.00
C ASN A 216 -6.22 -8.02 15.57
N ARG A 217 -6.31 -9.33 15.29
CA ARG A 217 -5.93 -9.90 14.00
C ARG A 217 -7.07 -10.62 13.30
N LEU A 218 -7.25 -10.33 12.00
CA LEU A 218 -8.09 -11.09 11.08
C LEU A 218 -7.20 -11.68 9.97
N SER A 219 -7.12 -13.01 9.84
CA SER A 219 -6.37 -13.66 8.76
C SER A 219 -7.33 -14.14 7.67
N LEU A 220 -7.10 -13.70 6.44
CA LEU A 220 -7.92 -14.04 5.28
C LEU A 220 -7.09 -14.83 4.29
N ARG A 221 -7.56 -16.02 3.92
CA ARG A 221 -6.91 -16.86 2.93
C ARG A 221 -7.78 -17.00 1.70
N TRP A 222 -7.22 -16.64 0.55
CA TRP A 222 -7.83 -16.92 -0.75
C TRP A 222 -6.88 -17.75 -1.59
N LEU A 223 -7.40 -18.83 -2.16
CA LEU A 223 -6.70 -19.68 -3.11
C LEU A 223 -7.08 -19.24 -4.52
N ALA A 224 -6.08 -18.78 -5.27
CA ALA A 224 -6.23 -18.51 -6.69
C ALA A 224 -6.27 -19.86 -7.42
N TYR A 225 -7.48 -20.30 -7.77
CA TYR A 225 -7.65 -21.36 -8.76
C TYR A 225 -8.00 -20.73 -10.09
N ARG A 226 -7.50 -21.38 -11.13
CA ARG A 226 -8.03 -21.25 -12.47
C ARG A 226 -8.89 -22.46 -12.77
#